data_AF-A0A962KPT0-F1
#
_entry.id   AF-A0A962KPT0-F1
#
_cell.length_a   1.000
_cell.length_b   1.000
_cell.length_c   1.000
_cell.angle_alpha   90.00
_cell.angle_beta   90.00
_cell.angle_gamma   90.00
#
_symmetry.space_group_name_H-M   'P 1'
#
loop_
_entity.id
_entity.type
_entity.pdbx_description
1 polymer ?
#
loop_
_entity_poly.entity_id
_entity_poly.type
_entity_poly.pdbx_seq_one_letter_code
_entity_poly.pdbx_strand_id
1 'polypeptide(L)'
;MSEQSSEPKKTATKKPSSRQNPRTVGPKKNDLIGVILIAIGLALIVGVGAYAYLKQNGSASVDVASQGTQPQEAPKSQIQPAQHEDKQPEQQTTQSACLGCSSRPQFIMPPLPDDSHLFKPTHPEIKGTWVTHLPDGIAEVIFAGSAFQVIYSGRSDSDFRKYTRGYYSFNQNTGVASLRPAYKLGPPDEPRDVVYQVLTLQYFDVILRRSEDGRSLYWLPPPEKVATKQIFPLMLYTGVQDHPFLKWDKVK
;
A
#
# COMPACT_ATOMS: atom_id res chain seq x y z
N MET A 1 -82.93 35.26 -0.34
CA MET A 1 -82.99 36.59 0.29
C MET A 1 -81.75 36.77 1.15
N SER A 2 -81.08 37.88 0.92
CA SER A 2 -80.07 38.55 1.76
C SER A 2 -78.63 38.04 1.74
N GLU A 3 -77.86 38.81 0.97
CA GLU A 3 -76.41 39.02 0.95
C GLU A 3 -75.82 39.52 2.29
N GLN A 4 -74.52 39.33 2.48
CA GLN A 4 -73.50 40.34 2.89
C GLN A 4 -72.20 39.58 3.27
N SER A 5 -71.13 39.61 2.49
CA SER A 5 -70.17 40.71 2.26
C SER A 5 -69.39 41.13 3.50
N SER A 6 -68.10 40.78 3.56
CA SER A 6 -66.98 41.70 3.92
C SER A 6 -65.61 40.99 4.02
N GLU A 7 -64.82 41.07 2.96
CA GLU A 7 -63.38 41.44 3.07
C GLU A 7 -63.29 42.98 3.27
N PRO A 8 -62.14 43.64 3.55
CA PRO A 8 -60.74 43.19 3.68
C PRO A 8 -59.98 43.78 4.90
N LYS A 9 -58.79 43.25 5.26
CA LYS A 9 -57.69 44.14 5.71
C LYS A 9 -56.28 43.54 5.54
N LYS A 10 -55.51 44.21 4.69
CA LYS A 10 -54.06 44.08 4.54
C LYS A 10 -53.34 44.53 5.82
N THR A 11 -52.38 43.73 6.28
CA THR A 11 -51.22 44.22 7.03
C THR A 11 -49.96 43.63 6.41
N ALA A 12 -49.33 44.45 5.57
CA ALA A 12 -47.96 44.27 5.16
C ALA A 12 -47.04 44.71 6.30
N THR A 13 -46.11 43.87 6.71
CA THR A 13 -44.91 44.33 7.42
C THR A 13 -43.70 43.62 6.83
N LYS A 14 -43.10 44.28 5.83
CA LYS A 14 -41.75 44.00 5.36
C LYS A 14 -40.78 44.23 6.53
N LYS A 15 -40.09 43.18 6.99
CA LYS A 15 -38.82 43.33 7.70
C LYS A 15 -37.68 43.34 6.68
N PRO A 16 -36.78 44.35 6.71
CA PRO A 16 -35.60 44.35 5.87
C PRO A 16 -34.45 43.59 6.55
N SER A 17 -33.66 42.93 5.71
CA SER A 17 -32.20 42.89 5.74
C SER A 17 -31.49 42.32 6.98
N SER A 18 -30.87 41.14 6.78
CA SER A 18 -29.41 41.02 6.83
C SER A 18 -29.01 39.69 6.19
N ARG A 19 -28.98 39.66 4.86
CA ARG A 19 -28.19 38.63 4.15
C ARG A 19 -26.73 39.06 4.29
N GLN A 20 -26.06 38.58 5.34
CA GLN A 20 -24.60 38.51 5.31
C GLN A 20 -24.22 37.46 4.26
N ASN A 21 -23.90 37.95 3.06
CA ASN A 21 -23.18 37.14 2.10
C ASN A 21 -21.89 36.65 2.77
N PRO A 22 -21.60 35.35 2.81
CA PRO A 22 -20.28 34.89 3.22
C PRO A 22 -19.29 35.52 2.24
N ARG A 23 -18.42 36.40 2.75
CA ARG A 23 -17.26 36.87 2.00
C ARG A 23 -16.42 35.63 1.73
N THR A 24 -16.52 35.10 0.53
CA THR A 24 -15.56 34.15 -0.01
C THR A 24 -14.21 34.84 -0.03
N VAL A 25 -13.39 34.60 0.98
CA VAL A 25 -11.99 35.03 1.00
C VAL A 25 -11.28 34.14 0.00
N GLY A 26 -11.27 34.59 -1.26
CA GLY A 26 -10.45 33.95 -2.29
C GLY A 26 -8.98 33.97 -1.86
N PRO A 27 -8.20 32.94 -2.21
CA PRO A 27 -6.79 32.85 -1.82
C PRO A 27 -6.04 34.08 -2.34
N LYS A 28 -5.63 34.96 -1.41
CA LYS A 28 -4.78 36.09 -1.74
C LYS A 28 -3.38 35.55 -2.01
N LYS A 29 -2.81 35.88 -3.16
CA LYS A 29 -1.47 35.45 -3.58
C LYS A 29 -0.36 35.78 -2.57
N ASN A 30 -0.59 36.74 -1.67
CA ASN A 30 0.34 37.14 -0.61
C ASN A 30 0.34 36.18 0.60
N ASP A 31 -0.65 35.28 0.70
CA ASP A 31 -0.73 34.29 1.79
C ASP A 31 0.21 33.10 1.55
N LEU A 32 0.49 32.80 0.27
CA LEU A 32 1.38 31.72 -0.14
C LEU A 32 2.84 31.94 0.34
N ILE A 33 3.30 33.20 0.33
CA ILE A 33 4.64 33.56 0.79
C ILE A 33 4.78 33.32 2.30
N GLY A 34 3.73 33.59 3.08
CA GLY A 34 3.71 33.34 4.52
C GLY A 34 3.80 31.84 4.85
N VAL A 35 3.05 31.00 4.14
CA VAL A 35 3.07 29.54 4.32
C VAL A 35 4.43 28.94 3.96
N ILE A 36 5.08 29.43 2.90
CA ILE A 36 6.41 28.97 2.50
C ILE A 36 7.46 29.30 3.56
N LEU A 37 7.44 30.51 4.13
CA LEU A 37 8.39 30.91 5.18
C LEU A 37 8.23 30.07 6.46
N ILE A 38 6.98 29.76 6.85
CA ILE A 38 6.71 28.89 8.01
C ILE A 38 7.20 27.46 7.75
N ALA A 39 6.99 26.93 6.54
CA ALA A 39 7.44 25.59 6.17
C ALA A 39 8.98 25.47 6.19
N ILE A 40 9.70 26.47 5.69
CA ILE A 40 11.17 26.51 5.73
C ILE A 40 11.67 26.57 7.19
N GLY A 41 11.03 27.39 8.03
CA GLY A 41 11.38 27.48 9.46
C GLY A 41 11.22 26.15 10.19
N LEU A 42 10.11 25.44 9.97
CA LEU A 42 9.88 24.12 10.56
C LEU A 42 10.88 23.07 10.07
N ALA A 43 11.22 23.07 8.78
CA ALA A 43 12.19 22.14 8.21
C ALA A 43 13.58 22.31 8.85
N LEU A 44 14.01 23.55 9.11
CA LEU A 44 15.29 23.83 9.79
C LEU A 44 15.30 23.32 11.23
N ILE A 45 14.22 23.52 11.99
CA ILE A 45 14.13 23.05 13.38
C ILE A 45 14.21 21.52 13.44
N VAL A 46 13.48 20.82 12.55
CA VAL A 46 13.51 19.36 12.47
C VAL A 46 14.88 18.86 12.04
N GLY A 47 15.51 19.51 11.06
CA GLY A 47 16.85 19.16 10.58
C GLY A 47 17.92 19.28 11.67
N VAL A 48 17.91 20.38 12.42
CA VAL A 48 18.86 20.59 13.53
C VAL A 48 18.60 19.59 14.67
N GLY A 49 17.34 19.30 14.99
CA GLY A 49 16.97 18.31 16.00
C GLY A 49 17.44 16.90 15.63
N ALA A 50 17.24 16.48 14.37
CA ALA A 50 17.70 15.19 13.86
C ALA A 50 19.24 15.10 13.88
N TYR A 51 19.94 16.16 13.49
CA TYR A 51 21.40 16.21 13.53
C TYR A 51 21.95 16.13 14.96
N ALA A 52 21.34 16.86 15.90
CA ALA A 52 21.73 16.81 17.32
C ALA A 52 21.51 15.41 17.91
N TYR A 53 20.37 14.77 17.62
CA TYR A 53 20.07 13.41 18.06
C TYR A 53 21.07 12.38 17.51
N LEU A 54 21.39 12.45 16.21
CA LEU A 54 22.39 11.58 15.60
C LEU A 54 23.79 11.82 16.15
N LYS A 55 24.15 13.07 16.49
CA LYS A 55 25.45 13.38 17.10
C LYS A 55 25.54 12.85 18.54
N GLN A 56 24.45 12.92 19.30
CA GLN A 56 24.42 12.48 20.70
C GLN A 56 24.39 10.96 20.83
N ASN A 57 23.73 10.27 19.89
CA ASN A 57 23.58 8.80 19.92
C ASN A 57 24.54 8.06 18.97
N GLY A 58 25.18 8.75 18.01
CA GLY A 58 26.10 8.17 17.04
C GLY A 58 27.55 8.04 17.52
N SER A 59 27.87 8.47 18.74
CA SER A 59 29.19 8.26 19.37
C SER A 59 29.21 7.10 20.37
N ALA A 60 28.14 6.29 20.45
CA ALA A 60 28.17 5.03 21.18
C ALA A 60 28.87 3.98 20.30
N SER A 61 30.20 3.94 20.38
CA SER A 61 30.98 2.78 19.99
C SER A 61 30.38 1.54 20.66
N VAL A 62 29.95 0.59 19.83
CA VAL A 62 29.52 -0.74 20.27
C VAL A 62 30.78 -1.50 20.66
N ASP A 63 31.26 -1.26 21.89
CA ASP A 63 32.12 -2.19 22.62
C ASP A 63 31.20 -3.05 23.49
N VAL A 64 30.80 -4.20 22.95
CA VAL A 64 30.24 -5.28 23.77
C VAL A 64 31.30 -6.34 23.90
N ALA A 65 31.95 -6.27 25.06
CA ALA A 65 32.89 -7.23 25.60
C ALA A 65 32.33 -8.66 25.55
N SER A 66 33.01 -9.54 24.83
CA SER A 66 32.87 -10.98 24.98
C SER A 66 33.82 -11.42 26.09
N GLN A 67 33.26 -11.79 27.25
CA GLN A 67 33.98 -12.32 28.40
C GLN A 67 34.56 -13.70 28.07
N GLY A 68 35.74 -13.96 28.66
CA GLY A 68 36.66 -15.01 28.28
C GLY A 68 36.19 -16.45 28.51
N THR A 69 36.75 -17.35 27.70
CA THR A 69 36.98 -18.75 28.06
C THR A 69 38.38 -19.12 27.55
N GLN A 70 39.13 -19.81 28.40
CA GLN A 70 40.56 -20.09 28.29
C GLN A 70 40.98 -20.87 27.03
N PRO A 71 42.23 -20.72 26.56
CA PRO A 71 42.82 -21.56 25.53
C PRO A 71 43.24 -22.92 26.12
N GLN A 72 42.59 -23.99 25.67
CA GLN A 72 43.08 -25.35 25.91
C GLN A 72 43.98 -25.79 24.75
N GLU A 73 45.19 -26.14 25.13
CA GLU A 73 46.33 -26.52 24.30
C GLU A 73 46.26 -28.01 23.88
N ALA A 74 46.91 -28.30 22.74
CA ALA A 74 47.44 -29.57 22.23
C ALA A 74 46.64 -30.33 21.14
N PRO A 75 47.31 -31.12 20.25
CA PRO A 75 48.72 -31.15 19.88
C PRO A 75 49.00 -31.03 18.37
N LYS A 76 50.27 -30.70 18.07
CA LYS A 76 50.92 -30.84 16.75
C LYS A 76 50.68 -32.22 16.14
N SER A 77 50.29 -32.25 14.87
CA SER A 77 50.55 -33.39 14.00
C SER A 77 51.33 -32.91 12.77
N GLN A 78 52.61 -33.28 12.75
CA GLN A 78 53.49 -33.23 11.58
C GLN A 78 53.20 -34.46 10.72
N ILE A 79 52.82 -34.28 9.44
CA ILE A 79 53.27 -35.14 8.34
C ILE A 79 53.50 -34.27 7.08
N GLN A 80 54.57 -34.62 6.39
CA GLN A 80 55.35 -33.99 5.32
C GLN A 80 54.65 -33.75 3.96
N PRO A 81 55.32 -33.04 3.03
CA PRO A 81 54.73 -32.47 1.83
C PRO A 81 54.68 -33.46 0.67
N ALA A 82 53.58 -33.44 -0.08
CA ALA A 82 53.53 -33.99 -1.42
C ALA A 82 53.66 -32.84 -2.43
N GLN A 83 54.77 -32.82 -3.15
CA GLN A 83 54.88 -32.15 -4.43
C GLN A 83 53.80 -32.72 -5.37
N HIS A 84 53.04 -31.86 -6.04
CA HIS A 84 52.48 -32.21 -7.33
C HIS A 84 52.44 -30.98 -8.23
N GLU A 85 53.45 -30.97 -9.10
CA GLU A 85 53.43 -30.66 -10.52
C GLU A 85 52.23 -29.86 -11.08
N ASP A 86 52.61 -28.68 -11.51
CA ASP A 86 51.97 -27.75 -12.43
C ASP A 86 51.52 -28.45 -13.73
N LYS A 87 50.21 -28.57 -13.94
CA LYS A 87 49.60 -28.72 -15.28
C LYS A 87 48.29 -27.93 -15.35
N GLN A 88 48.41 -26.73 -15.90
CA GLN A 88 47.48 -26.02 -16.77
C GLN A 88 46.26 -26.84 -17.24
N PRO A 89 45.02 -26.44 -16.92
CA PRO A 89 43.85 -26.93 -17.63
C PRO A 89 43.72 -26.19 -18.96
N GLU A 90 43.84 -26.93 -20.05
CA GLU A 90 43.33 -26.53 -21.36
C GLU A 90 41.87 -26.11 -21.24
N GLN A 91 41.57 -24.95 -21.83
CA GLN A 91 40.22 -24.48 -22.12
C GLN A 91 39.54 -25.47 -23.07
N GLN A 92 38.79 -26.43 -22.52
CA GLN A 92 37.71 -27.06 -23.26
C GLN A 92 36.45 -26.21 -23.07
N THR A 93 36.21 -25.36 -24.06
CA THR A 93 34.92 -24.74 -24.36
C THR A 93 33.92 -25.85 -24.68
N THR A 94 33.39 -26.52 -23.67
CA THR A 94 32.17 -27.30 -23.84
C THR A 94 31.03 -26.28 -23.94
N GLN A 95 30.63 -25.98 -25.17
CA GLN A 95 29.32 -25.42 -25.46
C GLN A 95 28.27 -26.42 -24.97
N SER A 96 27.97 -26.37 -23.68
CA SER A 96 26.75 -26.93 -23.14
C SER A 96 25.63 -26.02 -23.62
N ALA A 97 25.05 -26.41 -24.75
CA ALA A 97 23.80 -25.88 -25.21
C ALA A 97 22.82 -25.95 -24.04
N CYS A 98 22.47 -24.79 -23.49
CA CYS A 98 21.38 -24.64 -22.55
C CYS A 98 20.07 -24.90 -23.29
N LEU A 99 19.83 -26.16 -23.69
CA LEU A 99 18.54 -26.68 -24.09
C LEU A 99 17.71 -26.87 -22.83
N GLY A 100 17.20 -25.76 -22.33
CA GLY A 100 16.47 -25.75 -21.08
C GLY A 100 16.35 -24.36 -20.49
N CYS A 101 16.04 -23.35 -21.30
CA CYS A 101 15.26 -22.21 -20.81
C CYS A 101 13.94 -22.79 -20.29
N SER A 102 13.94 -23.27 -19.04
CA SER A 102 12.75 -23.59 -18.29
C SER A 102 11.98 -22.29 -18.21
N SER A 103 11.11 -22.10 -19.20
CA SER A 103 10.25 -20.96 -19.34
C SER A 103 9.30 -21.12 -18.17
N ARG A 104 9.61 -20.42 -17.08
CA ARG A 104 8.69 -20.29 -15.94
C ARG A 104 7.32 -20.01 -16.56
N PRO A 105 6.30 -20.85 -16.30
CA PRO A 105 5.03 -20.72 -16.98
C PRO A 105 4.56 -19.28 -16.81
N GLN A 106 4.36 -18.58 -17.93
CA GLN A 106 3.92 -17.20 -17.85
C GLN A 106 2.54 -17.22 -17.20
N PHE A 107 2.44 -16.60 -16.03
CA PHE A 107 1.16 -16.42 -15.39
C PHE A 107 0.34 -15.45 -16.26
N ILE A 108 -0.68 -15.98 -16.91
CA ILE A 108 -1.60 -15.17 -17.69
C ILE A 108 -2.76 -14.83 -16.77
N MET A 109 -2.76 -13.60 -16.27
CA MET A 109 -3.94 -13.07 -15.59
C MET A 109 -5.10 -12.99 -16.61
N PRO A 110 -6.33 -13.38 -16.26
CA PRO A 110 -7.46 -13.30 -17.18
C PRO A 110 -7.65 -11.85 -17.67
N PRO A 111 -8.18 -11.65 -18.89
CA PRO A 111 -8.50 -10.31 -19.38
C PRO A 111 -9.56 -9.65 -18.49
N LEU A 112 -9.58 -8.31 -18.49
CA LEU A 112 -10.64 -7.56 -17.81
C LEU A 112 -11.98 -7.93 -18.49
N PRO A 113 -13.04 -8.24 -17.72
CA PRO A 113 -14.37 -8.39 -18.30
C PRO A 113 -14.77 -7.11 -19.03
N ASP A 114 -15.66 -7.24 -20.01
CA ASP A 114 -16.26 -6.08 -20.64
C ASP A 114 -16.92 -5.18 -19.59
N ASP A 115 -16.75 -3.86 -19.74
CA ASP A 115 -17.23 -2.85 -18.80
C ASP A 115 -18.75 -2.93 -18.60
N SER A 116 -19.48 -3.48 -19.59
CA SER A 116 -20.93 -3.75 -19.53
C SER A 116 -21.34 -4.71 -18.40
N HIS A 117 -20.42 -5.54 -17.90
CA HIS A 117 -20.64 -6.48 -16.80
C HIS A 117 -20.02 -6.03 -15.47
N LEU A 118 -19.50 -4.80 -15.41
CA LEU A 118 -18.81 -4.24 -14.25
C LEU A 118 -19.62 -3.11 -13.61
N PHE A 119 -20.05 -3.34 -12.37
CA PHE A 119 -20.91 -2.40 -11.65
C PHE A 119 -20.17 -1.72 -10.50
N LYS A 120 -20.61 -0.52 -10.10
CA LYS A 120 -20.10 0.13 -8.88
C LYS A 120 -20.64 -0.62 -7.67
N PRO A 121 -19.78 -1.09 -6.76
CA PRO A 121 -20.25 -1.76 -5.56
C PRO A 121 -20.84 -0.75 -4.56
N THR A 122 -21.72 -1.24 -3.69
CA THR A 122 -22.22 -0.56 -2.51
C THR A 122 -21.32 -0.82 -1.30
N HIS A 123 -21.45 -0.01 -0.24
CA HIS A 123 -20.68 -0.22 1.00
C HIS A 123 -20.83 -1.64 1.59
N PRO A 124 -22.06 -2.21 1.71
CA PRO A 124 -22.21 -3.57 2.19
C PRO A 124 -21.55 -4.63 1.31
N GLU A 125 -21.54 -4.42 -0.01
CA GLU A 125 -21.00 -5.40 -0.95
C GLU A 125 -19.48 -5.54 -0.83
N ILE A 126 -18.75 -4.45 -0.57
CA ILE A 126 -17.27 -4.44 -0.43
C ILE A 126 -16.80 -5.14 0.84
N LYS A 127 -17.63 -5.17 1.89
CA LYS A 127 -17.25 -5.74 3.18
C LYS A 127 -16.99 -7.24 3.09
N GLY A 128 -16.08 -7.69 3.95
CA GLY A 128 -15.68 -9.09 4.08
C GLY A 128 -14.26 -9.33 3.56
N THR A 129 -13.97 -10.61 3.36
CA THR A 129 -12.67 -11.10 2.91
C THR A 129 -12.73 -11.45 1.43
N TRP A 130 -11.69 -11.05 0.71
CA TRP A 130 -11.51 -11.32 -0.71
C TRP A 130 -10.11 -11.84 -0.96
N VAL A 131 -9.98 -12.74 -1.92
CA VAL A 131 -8.71 -13.41 -2.23
C VAL A 131 -8.40 -13.28 -3.71
N THR A 132 -7.13 -13.06 -4.02
CA THR A 132 -6.60 -13.10 -5.38
C THR A 132 -5.41 -14.04 -5.44
N HIS A 133 -5.33 -14.82 -6.52
CA HIS A 133 -4.21 -15.72 -6.78
C HIS A 133 -3.23 -15.02 -7.71
N LEU A 134 -1.99 -14.93 -7.26
CA LEU A 134 -0.88 -14.28 -7.96
C LEU A 134 0.13 -15.36 -8.41
N PRO A 135 1.03 -15.06 -9.36
CA PRO A 135 1.97 -16.06 -9.90
C PRO A 135 2.73 -16.83 -8.81
N ASP A 136 3.13 -16.10 -7.76
CA ASP A 136 4.04 -16.54 -6.71
C ASP A 136 3.38 -16.61 -5.34
N GLY A 137 2.07 -16.46 -5.23
CA GLY A 137 1.41 -16.40 -3.92
C GLY A 137 -0.10 -16.19 -3.95
N ILE A 138 -0.63 -15.89 -2.77
CA ILE A 138 -2.04 -15.54 -2.56
C ILE A 138 -2.06 -14.21 -1.82
N ALA A 139 -2.86 -13.27 -2.30
CA ALA A 139 -3.17 -12.07 -1.55
C ALA A 139 -4.62 -12.10 -1.06
N GLU A 140 -4.81 -11.66 0.18
CA GLU A 140 -6.08 -11.46 0.81
C GLU A 140 -6.29 -9.96 1.05
N VAL A 141 -7.49 -9.47 0.82
CA VAL A 141 -7.92 -8.16 1.29
C VAL A 141 -9.18 -8.27 2.12
N ILE A 142 -9.17 -7.61 3.27
CA ILE A 142 -10.26 -7.58 4.24
C ILE A 142 -10.74 -6.13 4.36
N PHE A 143 -12.05 -5.92 4.21
CA PHE A 143 -12.71 -4.66 4.51
C PHE A 143 -13.68 -4.84 5.68
N ALA A 144 -13.41 -4.15 6.79
CA ALA A 144 -14.19 -4.26 8.02
C ALA A 144 -14.46 -2.87 8.62
N GLY A 145 -15.73 -2.45 8.65
CA GLY A 145 -16.09 -1.11 9.11
C GLY A 145 -15.47 -0.03 8.22
N SER A 146 -14.57 0.78 8.79
CA SER A 146 -13.74 1.76 8.06
C SER A 146 -12.27 1.33 7.92
N ALA A 147 -11.93 0.11 8.37
CA ALA A 147 -10.59 -0.44 8.30
C ALA A 147 -10.42 -1.35 7.09
N PHE A 148 -9.19 -1.43 6.60
CA PHE A 148 -8.79 -2.40 5.59
C PHE A 148 -7.48 -3.08 5.99
N GLN A 149 -7.27 -4.28 5.44
CA GLN A 149 -6.02 -5.02 5.57
C GLN A 149 -5.77 -5.79 4.28
N VAL A 150 -4.56 -5.71 3.74
CA VAL A 150 -4.06 -6.56 2.65
C VAL A 150 -2.94 -7.41 3.21
N ILE A 151 -3.00 -8.72 3.00
CA ILE A 151 -1.95 -9.67 3.35
C ILE A 151 -1.55 -10.40 2.07
N TYR A 152 -0.26 -10.49 1.81
CA TYR A 152 0.29 -11.33 0.75
C TYR A 152 1.15 -12.43 1.36
N SER A 153 0.83 -13.66 0.97
CA SER A 153 1.54 -14.88 1.37
C SER A 153 2.21 -15.49 0.13
N GLY A 154 3.54 -15.46 0.10
CA GLY A 154 4.32 -16.08 -0.97
C GLY A 154 4.28 -17.60 -0.88
N ARG A 155 4.39 -18.30 -2.02
CA ARG A 155 4.40 -19.77 -2.10
C ARG A 155 5.65 -20.40 -1.50
N SER A 156 6.79 -19.71 -1.55
CA SER A 156 8.09 -20.23 -1.13
C SER A 156 8.40 -20.02 0.35
N ASP A 157 7.79 -19.03 0.99
CA ASP A 157 8.05 -18.63 2.37
C ASP A 157 6.73 -18.62 3.16
N SER A 158 6.34 -19.76 3.73
CA SER A 158 5.14 -19.87 4.58
C SER A 158 5.21 -18.94 5.80
N ASP A 159 6.43 -18.66 6.24
CA ASP A 159 6.72 -17.98 7.50
C ASP A 159 6.85 -16.46 7.30
N PHE A 160 6.93 -15.97 6.06
CA PHE A 160 7.02 -14.54 5.76
C PHE A 160 5.77 -14.03 5.04
N ARG A 161 5.09 -13.06 5.66
CA ARG A 161 3.94 -12.39 5.06
C ARG A 161 4.21 -10.90 4.87
N LYS A 162 3.81 -10.38 3.71
CA LYS A 162 3.76 -8.94 3.50
C LYS A 162 2.38 -8.43 3.88
N TYR A 163 2.28 -7.27 4.53
CA TYR A 163 0.99 -6.71 4.87
C TYR A 163 0.93 -5.19 4.71
N THR A 164 -0.25 -4.67 4.43
CA THR A 164 -0.57 -3.25 4.66
C THR A 164 -1.94 -3.15 5.31
N ARG A 165 -2.08 -2.29 6.32
CA ARG A 165 -3.34 -2.13 7.04
C ARG A 165 -3.56 -0.69 7.44
N GLY A 166 -4.81 -0.29 7.52
CA GLY A 166 -5.14 1.10 7.76
C GLY A 166 -6.63 1.37 7.70
N TYR A 167 -6.95 2.60 7.32
CA TYR A 167 -8.33 3.05 7.17
C TYR A 167 -8.63 3.31 5.69
N TYR A 168 -9.87 3.11 5.31
CA TYR A 168 -10.33 3.44 3.96
C TYR A 168 -11.58 4.31 4.00
N SER A 169 -11.76 5.11 2.95
CA SER A 169 -13.01 5.79 2.64
C SER A 169 -13.47 5.38 1.26
N PHE A 170 -14.76 5.06 1.11
CA PHE A 170 -15.32 4.63 -0.16
C PHE A 170 -16.38 5.61 -0.67
N ASN A 171 -16.21 6.07 -1.91
CA ASN A 171 -17.18 6.90 -2.61
C ASN A 171 -18.01 6.02 -3.57
N GLN A 172 -19.23 5.70 -3.16
CA GLN A 172 -20.15 4.85 -3.93
C GLN A 172 -20.52 5.44 -5.30
N ASN A 173 -20.51 6.77 -5.45
CA ASN A 173 -20.88 7.42 -6.72
C ASN A 173 -19.79 7.23 -7.78
N THR A 174 -18.52 7.17 -7.38
CA THR A 174 -17.38 6.99 -8.30
C THR A 174 -16.87 5.55 -8.33
N GLY A 175 -17.09 4.80 -7.24
CA GLY A 175 -16.45 3.52 -6.98
C GLY A 175 -15.02 3.65 -6.46
N VAL A 176 -14.58 4.85 -6.08
CA VAL A 176 -13.20 5.06 -5.59
C VAL A 176 -13.12 4.67 -4.11
N ALA A 177 -12.18 3.80 -3.77
CA ALA A 177 -11.74 3.58 -2.41
C ALA A 177 -10.35 4.21 -2.21
N SER A 178 -10.24 5.11 -1.22
CA SER A 178 -8.98 5.72 -0.81
C SER A 178 -8.44 4.98 0.40
N LEU A 179 -7.28 4.33 0.24
CA LEU A 179 -6.65 3.51 1.26
C LEU A 179 -5.51 4.29 1.92
N ARG A 180 -5.57 4.39 3.25
CA ARG A 180 -4.62 5.12 4.09
C ARG A 180 -3.98 4.14 5.08
N PRO A 181 -2.87 3.47 4.71
CA PRO A 181 -2.11 2.66 5.65
C PRO A 181 -1.74 3.42 6.92
N ALA A 182 -1.75 2.74 8.06
CA ALA A 182 -1.49 3.33 9.36
C ALA A 182 -0.54 2.45 10.18
N TYR A 183 0.72 2.91 10.30
CA TYR A 183 1.77 2.20 11.05
C TYR A 183 1.37 1.89 12.49
N LYS A 184 0.70 2.83 13.17
CA LYS A 184 0.25 2.71 14.56
C LYS A 184 -0.66 1.52 14.84
N LEU A 185 -1.27 0.94 13.81
CA LEU A 185 -2.03 -0.26 14.02
C LEU A 185 -1.06 -1.41 14.35
N GLY A 186 0.08 -1.56 13.67
CA GLY A 186 0.99 -2.71 13.85
C GLY A 186 0.71 -3.84 12.85
N PRO A 187 1.26 -5.06 13.04
CA PRO A 187 0.95 -6.22 12.21
C PRO A 187 -0.44 -6.80 12.51
N PRO A 188 -1.06 -7.56 11.57
CA PRO A 188 -2.28 -8.33 11.82
C PRO A 188 -2.14 -9.26 13.02
N ASP A 189 -3.26 -9.52 13.68
CA ASP A 189 -3.33 -10.54 14.72
C ASP A 189 -3.32 -11.91 14.01
N GLU A 190 -2.24 -12.67 14.13
CA GLU A 190 -2.06 -13.92 13.38
C GLU A 190 -1.23 -14.94 14.18
N PRO A 191 -1.20 -16.21 13.71
CA PRO A 191 -0.75 -17.34 14.53
C PRO A 191 0.74 -17.24 14.89
N ARG A 192 1.12 -17.98 15.94
CA ARG A 192 2.52 -18.15 16.34
C ARG A 192 3.33 -18.59 15.10
N ASP A 193 4.54 -18.04 14.97
CA ASP A 193 5.56 -18.42 13.98
C ASP A 193 5.50 -17.75 12.58
N VAL A 194 4.68 -16.71 12.39
CA VAL A 194 4.71 -15.89 11.16
C VAL A 194 5.40 -14.54 11.40
N VAL A 195 6.36 -14.20 10.53
CA VAL A 195 7.03 -12.90 10.49
C VAL A 195 6.34 -11.99 9.46
N TYR A 196 5.84 -10.87 9.96
CA TYR A 196 5.22 -9.85 9.12
C TYR A 196 6.18 -8.74 8.73
N GLN A 197 6.18 -8.42 7.44
CA GLN A 197 6.86 -7.23 6.93
C GLN A 197 5.87 -6.30 6.24
N VAL A 198 6.05 -5.00 6.44
CA VAL A 198 5.20 -3.99 5.83
C VAL A 198 5.39 -4.02 4.31
N LEU A 199 4.29 -4.18 3.56
CA LEU A 199 4.20 -4.08 2.11
C LEU A 199 4.34 -2.62 1.67
N THR A 200 3.56 -1.73 2.30
CA THR A 200 3.56 -0.30 1.99
C THR A 200 2.90 0.52 3.10
N LEU A 201 3.38 1.75 3.29
CA LEU A 201 2.73 2.80 4.08
C LEU A 201 2.22 3.95 3.20
N GLN A 202 2.35 3.84 1.88
CA GLN A 202 1.95 4.88 0.94
C GLN A 202 0.42 4.92 0.81
N TYR A 203 -0.14 6.12 0.62
CA TYR A 203 -1.56 6.30 0.39
C TYR A 203 -1.87 6.08 -1.08
N PHE A 204 -2.85 5.24 -1.38
CA PHE A 204 -3.25 4.93 -2.76
C PHE A 204 -4.77 4.87 -2.91
N ASP A 205 -5.23 5.23 -4.10
CA ASP A 205 -6.63 5.15 -4.51
C ASP A 205 -6.81 3.97 -5.47
N VAL A 206 -7.91 3.24 -5.33
CA VAL A 206 -8.33 2.19 -6.28
C VAL A 206 -9.74 2.49 -6.77
N ILE A 207 -10.04 2.19 -8.03
CA ILE A 207 -11.42 2.08 -8.49
C ILE A 207 -11.88 0.65 -8.25
N LEU A 208 -12.95 0.51 -7.46
CA LEU A 208 -13.64 -0.75 -7.26
C LEU A 208 -14.77 -0.90 -8.28
N ARG A 209 -14.79 -2.06 -8.93
CA ARG A 209 -15.93 -2.57 -9.69
C ARG A 209 -16.28 -3.96 -9.17
N ARG A 210 -17.55 -4.33 -9.20
CA ARG A 210 -17.99 -5.70 -8.92
C ARG A 210 -18.46 -6.37 -10.20
N SER A 211 -18.31 -7.69 -10.25
CA SER A 211 -19.01 -8.50 -11.24
C SER A 211 -20.53 -8.41 -11.07
N GLU A 212 -21.25 -8.74 -12.13
CA GLU A 212 -22.71 -8.83 -12.16
C GLU A 212 -23.26 -9.76 -11.07
N ASP A 213 -22.63 -10.93 -10.88
CA ASP A 213 -22.99 -11.93 -9.87
C ASP A 213 -22.57 -11.58 -8.43
N GLY A 214 -21.85 -10.45 -8.25
CA GLY A 214 -21.37 -9.98 -6.95
C GLY A 214 -20.30 -10.85 -6.29
N ARG A 215 -19.74 -11.84 -7.00
CA ARG A 215 -18.73 -12.77 -6.47
C ARG A 215 -17.30 -12.28 -6.58
N SER A 216 -17.05 -11.33 -7.49
CA SER A 216 -15.73 -10.79 -7.74
C SER A 216 -15.71 -9.27 -7.60
N LEU A 217 -14.61 -8.76 -7.06
CA LEU A 217 -14.28 -7.34 -6.95
C LEU A 217 -13.02 -7.09 -7.78
N TYR A 218 -13.07 -6.10 -8.66
CA TYR A 218 -11.98 -5.69 -9.52
C TYR A 218 -11.40 -4.38 -8.97
N TRP A 219 -10.09 -4.36 -8.76
CA TRP A 219 -9.33 -3.16 -8.42
C TRP A 219 -8.67 -2.65 -9.68
N LEU A 220 -9.18 -1.53 -10.18
CA LEU A 220 -8.65 -0.85 -11.36
C LEU A 220 -7.87 0.40 -10.94
N PRO A 221 -6.79 0.76 -11.64
CA PRO A 221 -6.05 1.98 -11.38
C PRO A 221 -6.98 3.19 -11.54
N PRO A 222 -6.72 4.29 -10.80
CA PRO A 222 -7.47 5.52 -10.99
C PRO A 222 -7.22 6.06 -12.42
N PRO A 223 -8.14 6.88 -12.96
CA PRO A 223 -7.99 7.45 -14.30
C PRO A 223 -6.74 8.33 -14.34
N GLU A 224 -6.03 8.38 -15.47
CA GLU A 224 -4.76 9.12 -15.62
C GLU A 224 -4.82 10.62 -15.23
N LYS A 225 -6.02 11.20 -15.18
CA LYS A 225 -6.27 12.58 -14.74
C LYS A 225 -6.13 12.78 -13.23
N VAL A 226 -6.06 11.70 -12.45
CA VAL A 226 -5.71 11.73 -11.02
C VAL A 226 -4.19 11.63 -10.97
N ALA A 227 -3.53 12.70 -10.50
CA ALA A 227 -2.09 12.97 -10.63
C ALA A 227 -1.11 11.94 -10.02
N THR A 228 -1.59 10.78 -9.61
CA THR A 228 -0.80 9.70 -9.02
C THR A 228 -1.09 8.41 -9.77
N LYS A 229 -0.23 8.09 -10.75
CA LYS A 229 -0.05 6.74 -11.31
C LYS A 229 0.55 5.81 -10.24
N GLN A 230 -0.10 5.68 -9.10
CA GLN A 230 0.35 4.74 -8.08
C GLN A 230 -0.14 3.37 -8.49
N ILE A 231 0.72 2.67 -9.23
CA ILE A 231 0.61 1.22 -9.40
C ILE A 231 0.44 0.62 -8.00
N PHE A 232 -0.54 -0.27 -7.84
CA PHE A 232 -0.80 -0.86 -6.54
C PHE A 232 0.47 -1.52 -6.00
N PRO A 233 0.91 -1.22 -4.77
CA PRO A 233 2.19 -1.73 -4.25
C PRO A 233 2.30 -3.26 -4.28
N LEU A 234 1.15 -3.97 -4.19
CA LEU A 234 1.10 -5.42 -4.36
C LEU A 234 1.52 -5.86 -5.77
N MET A 235 1.13 -5.13 -6.82
CA MET A 235 1.47 -5.45 -8.21
C MET A 235 2.95 -5.22 -8.51
N LEU A 236 3.52 -4.14 -7.95
CA LEU A 236 4.97 -3.90 -8.01
C LEU A 236 5.74 -5.02 -7.31
N TYR A 237 5.28 -5.43 -6.13
CA TYR A 237 5.97 -6.45 -5.34
C TYR A 237 5.94 -7.84 -5.99
N THR A 238 4.81 -8.20 -6.62
CA THR A 238 4.62 -9.53 -7.25
C THR A 238 5.00 -9.56 -8.73
N GLY A 239 5.55 -8.47 -9.28
CA GLY A 239 6.01 -8.40 -10.66
C GLY A 239 4.89 -8.43 -11.70
N VAL A 240 3.64 -8.14 -11.30
CA VAL A 240 2.46 -8.09 -12.18
C VAL A 240 2.09 -6.65 -12.54
N GLN A 241 3.05 -5.72 -12.52
CA GLN A 241 2.84 -4.29 -12.75
C GLN A 241 2.30 -3.93 -14.14
N ASP A 242 2.50 -4.80 -15.14
CA ASP A 242 1.99 -4.59 -16.51
C ASP A 242 0.50 -4.95 -16.63
N HIS A 243 -0.11 -5.47 -15.56
CA HIS A 243 -1.53 -5.80 -15.57
C HIS A 243 -2.39 -4.57 -15.23
N PRO A 244 -3.54 -4.40 -15.89
CA PRO A 244 -4.37 -3.22 -15.69
C PRO A 244 -5.32 -3.30 -14.49
N PHE A 245 -5.34 -4.40 -13.73
CA PHE A 245 -6.22 -4.55 -12.56
C PHE A 245 -5.79 -5.72 -11.65
N LEU A 246 -6.46 -5.88 -10.51
CA LEU A 246 -6.48 -7.12 -9.70
C LEU A 246 -7.91 -7.61 -9.56
N LYS A 247 -8.15 -8.91 -9.79
CA LYS A 247 -9.44 -9.57 -9.53
C LYS A 247 -9.39 -10.26 -8.18
N TRP A 248 -10.32 -9.93 -7.31
CA TRP A 248 -10.49 -10.51 -5.99
C TRP A 248 -11.79 -11.29 -5.93
N ASP A 249 -11.74 -12.52 -5.46
CA ASP A 249 -12.89 -13.40 -5.33
C ASP A 249 -13.32 -13.48 -3.86
N LYS A 250 -14.63 -13.39 -3.62
CA LYS A 250 -15.16 -13.35 -2.25
C LYS A 250 -14.96 -14.70 -1.57
N VAL A 251 -14.40 -14.68 -0.36
CA VAL A 251 -14.34 -15.87 0.50
C VAL A 251 -15.74 -16.09 1.09
N LYS A 252 -16.25 -17.32 0.96
CA LYS A 252 -17.58 -17.72 1.44
C LYS A 252 -17.61 -17.86 2.95
#